data_AF-A0A8J7AZ05-F1
#
_entry.id   AF-A0A8J7AZ05-F1
#
_cell.length_a   1.000
_cell.length_b   1.000
_cell.length_c   1.000
_cell.angle_alpha   90.00
_cell.angle_beta   90.00
_cell.angle_gamma   90.00
#
_symmetry.space_group_name_H-M   'P 1'
#
loop_
_entity.id
_entity.type
_entity.pdbx_description
1 polymer ?
#
loop_
_entity_poly.entity_id
_entity_poly.type
_entity_poly.pdbx_seq_one_letter_code
_entity_poly.pdbx_strand_id
1 'polypeptide(L)'
;MSNLTKALNQIMNWLEEYQPECAASFSPGLSRQKIDRLFAPLNVLIPEEIHELYQWRNGRNIEPFLIYTGPCPSIYRFSPLQKAIQQESIEWINRPPADGGYLNPEYENKLLFPFIGDLDPEICAVVISEKQEQNYPVVLLFEGEDPALFCPSITSMMSICAEAYETGAYYLDEENYGFIETNPDKLLKILKKYNAYIY
;
A
#
# COMPACT_ATOMS: atom_id res chain seq x y z
N MET A 1 1.58 17.07 -12.75
CA MET A 1 1.48 16.28 -11.51
C MET A 1 0.33 15.31 -11.69
N SER A 2 0.57 14.02 -11.55
CA SER A 2 -0.44 12.95 -11.66
C SER A 2 -1.33 12.90 -10.41
N ASN A 3 -2.43 12.15 -10.50
CA ASN A 3 -3.39 12.00 -9.39
C ASN A 3 -2.77 11.30 -8.19
N LEU A 4 -1.90 10.31 -8.40
CA LEU A 4 -1.18 9.61 -7.34
C LEU A 4 -0.30 10.59 -6.55
N THR A 5 0.60 11.34 -7.20
CA THR A 5 1.45 12.34 -6.54
C THR A 5 0.62 13.39 -5.81
N LYS A 6 -0.53 13.81 -6.38
CA LYS A 6 -1.43 14.75 -5.71
C LYS A 6 -1.95 14.18 -4.39
N ALA A 7 -2.46 12.95 -4.42
CA ALA A 7 -2.97 12.27 -3.22
C ALA A 7 -1.87 12.05 -2.18
N LEU A 8 -0.70 11.59 -2.61
CA LEU A 8 0.48 11.40 -1.74
C LEU A 8 0.92 12.70 -1.06
N ASN A 9 0.91 13.82 -1.78
CA ASN A 9 1.23 15.12 -1.19
C ASN A 9 0.16 15.62 -0.21
N GLN A 10 -1.13 15.35 -0.47
CA GLN A 10 -2.20 15.67 0.50
C GLN A 10 -2.02 14.88 1.79
N ILE A 11 -1.72 13.59 1.70
CA ILE A 11 -1.41 12.75 2.85
C ILE A 11 -0.19 13.30 3.60
N MET A 12 0.90 13.62 2.89
CA MET A 12 2.11 14.16 3.51
C MET A 12 1.86 15.48 4.23
N ASN A 13 1.12 16.41 3.63
CA ASN A 13 0.80 17.68 4.27
C ASN A 13 0.04 17.47 5.58
N TRP A 14 -0.92 16.53 5.61
CA TRP A 14 -1.62 16.16 6.84
C TRP A 14 -0.65 15.57 7.87
N LEU A 15 0.25 14.68 7.46
CA LEU A 15 1.27 14.13 8.36
C LEU A 15 2.20 15.22 8.90
N GLU A 16 2.65 16.16 8.08
CA GLU A 16 3.53 17.25 8.50
C GLU A 16 2.87 18.17 9.53
N GLU A 17 1.56 18.40 9.39
CA GLU A 17 0.77 19.24 10.30
C GLU A 17 0.45 18.52 11.62
N TYR A 18 0.02 17.26 11.56
CA TYR A 18 -0.57 16.55 12.70
C TYR A 18 0.33 15.48 13.31
N GLN A 19 1.29 14.93 12.55
CA GLN A 19 2.22 13.88 12.99
C GLN A 19 3.63 14.08 12.40
N PRO A 20 4.31 15.19 12.73
CA PRO A 20 5.56 15.60 12.07
C PRO A 20 6.69 14.57 12.21
N GLU A 21 6.74 13.81 13.31
CA GLU A 21 7.69 12.71 13.48
C GLU A 21 7.46 11.58 12.47
N CYS A 22 6.19 11.27 12.16
CA CYS A 22 5.87 10.32 11.11
C CYS A 22 6.28 10.87 9.75
N ALA A 23 5.93 12.11 9.42
CA ALA A 23 6.32 12.74 8.15
C ALA A 23 7.85 12.70 7.93
N ALA A 24 8.62 13.04 8.97
CA ALA A 24 10.08 13.05 8.94
C ALA A 24 10.72 11.66 8.77
N SER A 25 9.98 10.59 9.08
CA SER A 25 10.48 9.21 8.98
C SER A 25 10.50 8.63 7.57
N PHE A 26 9.84 9.29 6.61
CA PHE A 26 9.82 8.84 5.22
C PHE A 26 11.19 9.07 4.57
N SER A 27 11.72 8.01 3.97
CA SER A 27 12.99 8.08 3.24
C SER A 27 12.82 8.88 1.95
N PRO A 28 13.85 9.64 1.52
CA PRO A 28 13.85 10.29 0.21
C PRO A 28 13.54 9.30 -0.92
N GLY A 29 12.86 9.79 -1.95
CA GLY A 29 12.53 8.99 -3.13
C GLY A 29 13.77 8.50 -3.88
N LEU A 30 13.58 7.42 -4.64
CA LEU A 30 14.62 6.81 -5.47
C LEU A 30 14.60 7.37 -6.88
N SER A 31 15.74 7.37 -7.56
CA SER A 31 15.77 7.61 -9.00
C SER A 31 15.15 6.43 -9.75
N ARG A 32 14.50 6.68 -10.89
CA ARG A 32 13.95 5.62 -11.76
C ARG A 32 14.96 4.51 -12.08
N GLN A 33 16.18 4.87 -12.47
CA GLN A 33 17.26 3.90 -12.73
C GLN A 33 17.57 2.98 -11.55
N LYS A 34 17.42 3.47 -10.31
CA LYS A 34 17.66 2.67 -9.11
C LYS A 34 16.48 1.72 -8.85
N ILE A 35 15.26 2.16 -9.10
CA ILE A 35 14.06 1.31 -9.06
C ILE A 35 14.21 0.19 -10.09
N ASP A 36 14.54 0.52 -11.34
CA ASP A 36 14.72 -0.47 -12.41
C ASP A 36 15.78 -1.52 -12.07
N ARG A 37 16.91 -1.10 -11.49
CA ARG A 37 17.97 -2.02 -11.05
C ARG A 37 17.52 -2.95 -9.92
N LEU A 38 16.70 -2.46 -9.00
CA LEU A 38 16.18 -3.24 -7.87
C LEU A 38 15.13 -4.26 -8.33
N PHE A 39 14.30 -3.91 -9.31
CA PHE A 39 13.30 -4.81 -9.89
C PHE A 39 13.85 -5.80 -10.91
N ALA A 40 15.03 -5.55 -11.50
CA ALA A 40 15.62 -6.39 -12.54
C ALA A 40 15.64 -7.90 -12.23
N PRO A 41 15.93 -8.36 -10.99
CA PRO A 41 15.90 -9.79 -10.66
C PRO A 41 14.51 -10.42 -10.75
N LEU A 42 13.44 -9.63 -10.63
CA LEU A 42 12.05 -10.13 -10.66
C LEU A 42 11.54 -10.38 -12.08
N ASN A 43 12.24 -9.85 -13.10
CA ASN A 43 11.90 -10.01 -14.52
C ASN A 43 10.42 -9.67 -14.85
N VAL A 44 9.88 -8.62 -14.21
CA VAL A 44 8.51 -8.13 -14.44
C VAL A 44 8.50 -6.76 -15.11
N LEU A 45 7.40 -6.44 -15.79
CA LEU A 45 7.14 -5.08 -16.26
C LEU A 45 6.68 -4.23 -15.07
N ILE A 46 7.50 -3.26 -14.68
CA ILE A 46 7.21 -2.37 -13.56
C ILE A 46 6.09 -1.38 -13.97
N PRO A 47 4.96 -1.35 -13.26
CA PRO A 47 3.92 -0.34 -13.46
C PRO A 47 4.45 1.08 -13.19
N GLU A 48 3.98 2.06 -13.97
CA GLU A 48 4.39 3.47 -13.78
C GLU A 48 4.00 4.00 -12.38
N GLU A 49 2.89 3.51 -11.81
CA GLU A 49 2.49 3.90 -10.44
C GLU A 49 3.50 3.44 -9.38
N ILE A 50 4.21 2.32 -9.61
CA ILE A 50 5.29 1.87 -8.72
C ILE A 50 6.51 2.78 -8.87
N HIS A 51 6.88 3.14 -10.11
CA HIS A 51 7.93 4.14 -10.33
C HIS A 51 7.60 5.43 -9.60
N GLU A 52 6.40 5.96 -9.81
CA GLU A 52 5.96 7.22 -9.23
C GLU A 52 5.96 7.17 -7.69
N LEU A 53 5.41 6.11 -7.10
CA LEU A 53 5.34 5.92 -5.65
C LEU A 53 6.74 5.93 -5.01
N TYR A 54 7.68 5.14 -5.55
CA TYR A 54 9.03 5.05 -5.00
C TYR A 54 9.93 6.24 -5.39
N GLN A 55 9.62 6.97 -6.46
CA GLN A 55 10.25 8.26 -6.76
C GLN A 55 9.79 9.36 -5.80
N TRP A 56 8.59 9.25 -5.24
CA TRP A 56 8.07 10.18 -4.24
C TRP A 56 8.75 9.99 -2.88
N ARG A 57 8.70 8.77 -2.31
CA ARG A 57 9.40 8.38 -1.08
C ARG A 57 9.76 6.90 -1.13
N ASN A 58 10.84 6.51 -0.44
CA ASN A 58 11.26 5.10 -0.37
C ASN A 58 10.84 4.42 0.92
N GLY A 59 9.54 4.44 1.21
CA GLY A 59 9.01 3.89 2.45
C GLY A 59 9.55 4.55 3.71
N ARG A 60 9.36 3.87 4.85
CA ARG A 60 9.83 4.28 6.18
C ARG A 60 10.87 3.29 6.68
N ASN A 61 11.94 3.80 7.29
CA ASN A 61 13.01 2.96 7.86
C ASN A 61 12.85 2.77 9.39
N ILE A 62 11.64 2.85 9.90
CA ILE A 62 11.36 2.72 11.34
C ILE A 62 10.49 1.49 11.54
N GLU A 63 10.83 0.69 12.55
CA GLU A 63 9.96 -0.37 13.05
C GLU A 63 8.55 0.19 13.25
N PRO A 64 7.51 -0.45 12.69
CA PRO A 64 6.16 0.03 12.87
C PRO A 64 5.85 0.01 14.37
N PHE A 65 5.87 1.18 15.01
CA PHE A 65 5.04 1.36 16.19
C PHE A 65 3.64 0.90 15.79
N LEU A 66 3.02 0.08 16.64
CA LEU A 66 1.70 -0.52 16.45
C LEU A 66 0.63 0.58 16.35
N ILE A 67 0.63 1.33 15.25
CA ILE A 67 -0.44 2.23 14.88
C ILE A 67 -1.43 1.34 14.15
N TYR A 68 -2.39 0.81 14.90
CA TYR A 68 -3.54 0.14 14.34
C TYR A 68 -4.36 1.20 13.60
N THR A 69 -4.22 1.30 12.28
CA THR A 69 -4.91 2.29 11.47
C THR A 69 -6.22 1.74 10.90
N GLY A 70 -7.09 1.21 11.77
CA GLY A 70 -8.42 0.73 11.35
C GLY A 70 -8.40 -0.26 10.16
N PRO A 71 -9.52 -0.38 9.42
CA PRO A 71 -9.71 -1.42 8.38
C PRO A 71 -9.10 -1.07 7.01
N CYS A 72 -8.33 0.01 6.90
CA CYS A 72 -7.80 0.44 5.61
C CYS A 72 -6.27 0.48 5.67
N PRO A 73 -5.60 -0.08 4.65
CA PRO A 73 -4.16 -0.03 4.57
C PRO A 73 -3.67 1.41 4.57
N SER A 74 -2.70 1.68 5.43
CA SER A 74 -2.24 3.04 5.68
C SER A 74 -0.78 3.23 5.32
N ILE A 75 -0.47 4.44 4.87
CA ILE A 75 0.87 4.85 4.43
C ILE A 75 1.93 4.69 5.54
N TYR A 76 1.52 4.56 6.82
CA TYR A 76 2.42 4.28 7.94
C TYR A 76 3.21 2.98 7.78
N ARG A 77 2.67 1.99 7.06
CA ARG A 77 3.37 0.73 6.80
C ARG A 77 3.97 0.71 5.39
N PHE A 78 4.22 1.88 4.78
CA PHE A 78 4.85 1.94 3.46
C PHE A 78 6.30 1.44 3.53
N SER A 79 6.53 0.30 2.89
CA SER A 79 7.78 -0.45 2.99
C SER A 79 8.84 0.10 2.04
N PRO A 80 10.11 0.23 2.47
CA PRO A 80 11.20 0.57 1.58
C PRO A 80 11.32 -0.45 0.44
N LEU A 81 11.65 0.00 -0.77
CA LEU A 81 11.67 -0.87 -1.95
C LEU A 81 12.58 -2.08 -1.74
N GLN A 82 13.76 -1.85 -1.15
CA GLN A 82 14.76 -2.88 -0.85
C GLN A 82 14.23 -3.98 0.07
N LYS A 83 13.22 -3.69 0.89
CA LYS A 83 12.54 -4.67 1.74
C LYS A 83 11.44 -5.38 0.95
N ALA A 84 10.62 -4.61 0.24
CA ALA A 84 9.52 -5.13 -0.59
C ALA A 84 9.98 -6.13 -1.67
N ILE A 85 11.18 -5.96 -2.24
CA ILE A 85 11.73 -6.86 -3.26
C ILE A 85 12.49 -8.06 -2.69
N GLN A 86 12.62 -8.19 -1.36
CA GLN A 86 13.36 -9.33 -0.80
C GLN A 86 12.67 -10.62 -1.19
N GLN A 87 13.49 -11.60 -1.59
CA GLN A 87 13.01 -12.90 -2.06
C GLN A 87 12.08 -13.54 -1.02
N GLU A 88 12.43 -13.49 0.26
CA GLU A 88 11.61 -14.00 1.35
C GLU A 88 10.23 -13.33 1.41
N SER A 89 10.16 -12.01 1.23
CA SER A 89 8.89 -11.27 1.21
C SER A 89 8.02 -11.66 0.01
N ILE A 90 8.63 -11.79 -1.17
CA ILE A 90 7.93 -12.17 -2.39
C ILE A 90 7.47 -13.62 -2.32
N GLU A 91 8.35 -14.54 -1.93
CA GLU A 91 8.05 -15.97 -1.83
C GLU A 91 6.98 -16.24 -0.77
N TRP A 92 7.04 -15.58 0.39
CA TRP A 92 6.04 -15.76 1.43
C TRP A 92 4.65 -15.30 0.98
N ILE A 93 4.56 -14.17 0.25
CA ILE A 93 3.29 -13.66 -0.27
C ILE A 93 2.73 -14.54 -1.40
N ASN A 94 3.61 -15.00 -2.28
CA ASN A 94 3.25 -15.77 -3.46
C ASN A 94 3.33 -17.29 -3.18
N ARG A 95 3.32 -17.70 -1.90
CA ARG A 95 3.29 -19.12 -1.53
C ARG A 95 1.88 -19.68 -1.64
N PRO A 96 1.71 -20.95 -2.04
CA PRO A 96 0.43 -21.64 -1.91
C PRO A 96 -0.04 -21.69 -0.44
N PRO A 97 -1.35 -21.64 -0.17
CA PRO A 97 -1.91 -21.81 1.16
C PRO A 97 -1.35 -23.03 1.92
N ALA A 98 -1.21 -22.90 3.24
CA ALA A 98 -0.56 -23.90 4.10
C ALA A 98 -1.34 -25.24 4.19
N ASP A 99 -2.61 -25.26 3.78
CA ASP A 99 -3.44 -26.45 3.70
C ASP A 99 -3.19 -27.29 2.42
N GLY A 100 -2.23 -26.87 1.59
CA GLY A 100 -1.92 -27.53 0.32
C GLY A 100 -2.85 -27.15 -0.82
N GLY A 101 -3.69 -26.12 -0.63
CA GLY A 101 -4.43 -25.48 -1.71
C GLY A 101 -3.50 -24.84 -2.75
N TYR A 102 -4.00 -24.65 -3.97
CA TYR A 102 -3.33 -23.82 -4.96
C TYR A 102 -3.69 -22.36 -4.69
N LEU A 103 -2.77 -21.43 -4.99
CA LEU A 103 -3.14 -20.02 -5.15
C LEU A 103 -4.33 -19.93 -6.11
N ASN A 104 -5.29 -19.07 -5.80
CA ASN A 104 -6.42 -18.80 -6.69
C ASN A 104 -5.90 -18.65 -8.14
N PRO A 105 -6.42 -19.44 -9.11
CA PRO A 105 -5.96 -19.44 -10.50
C PRO A 105 -5.94 -18.05 -11.16
N GLU A 106 -6.74 -17.10 -10.64
CA GLU A 106 -6.73 -15.71 -11.08
C GLU A 106 -5.37 -15.00 -10.90
N TYR A 107 -4.58 -15.43 -9.92
CA TYR A 107 -3.24 -14.89 -9.64
C TYR A 107 -2.11 -15.81 -10.11
N GLU A 108 -2.45 -16.91 -10.79
CA GLU A 108 -1.45 -17.79 -11.40
C GLU A 108 -0.64 -17.00 -12.45
N ASN A 109 0.69 -17.05 -12.35
CA ASN A 109 1.64 -16.28 -13.17
C ASN A 109 1.56 -14.75 -13.00
N LYS A 110 0.97 -14.26 -11.89
CA LYS A 110 1.06 -12.85 -11.49
C LYS A 110 1.97 -12.73 -10.27
N LEU A 111 2.73 -11.64 -10.22
CA LEU A 111 3.51 -11.26 -9.05
C LEU A 111 2.63 -10.38 -8.15
N LEU A 112 2.37 -10.83 -6.93
CA LEU A 112 1.83 -9.99 -5.88
C LEU A 112 2.98 -9.24 -5.21
N PHE A 113 3.17 -7.99 -5.60
CA PHE A 113 4.27 -7.15 -5.12
C PHE A 113 3.84 -6.35 -3.88
N PRO A 114 4.38 -6.63 -2.68
CA PRO A 114 4.02 -5.88 -1.47
C PRO A 114 4.57 -4.47 -1.52
N PHE A 115 3.80 -3.51 -1.00
CA PHE A 115 4.30 -2.15 -0.82
C PHE A 115 3.83 -1.52 0.48
N ILE A 116 2.72 -1.96 1.06
CA ILE A 116 2.32 -1.58 2.42
C ILE A 116 2.19 -2.85 3.26
N GLY A 117 2.77 -2.82 4.45
CA GLY A 117 2.74 -3.96 5.37
C GLY A 117 4.12 -4.60 5.50
N ASP A 118 4.35 -5.25 6.64
CA ASP A 118 5.69 -5.64 7.05
C ASP A 118 5.78 -7.05 7.64
N LEU A 119 4.77 -7.89 7.33
CA LEU A 119 4.40 -9.19 7.93
C LEU A 119 3.25 -9.01 8.93
N ASP A 120 2.10 -9.61 8.59
CA ASP A 120 0.93 -9.90 9.45
C ASP A 120 0.15 -8.67 10.02
N PRO A 121 -1.19 -8.70 10.12
CA PRO A 121 -2.15 -9.54 9.38
C PRO A 121 -2.61 -8.95 8.04
N GLU A 122 -2.21 -7.72 7.72
CA GLU A 122 -2.70 -7.01 6.55
C GLU A 122 -1.53 -6.46 5.72
N ILE A 123 -1.32 -7.05 4.54
CA ILE A 123 -0.36 -6.58 3.54
C ILE A 123 -1.14 -6.13 2.30
N CYS A 124 -0.77 -4.96 1.75
CA CYS A 124 -1.18 -4.58 0.41
C CYS A 124 -0.14 -4.97 -0.60
N ALA A 125 -0.62 -5.65 -1.63
CA ALA A 125 0.16 -5.94 -2.81
C ALA A 125 -0.47 -5.35 -4.06
N VAL A 126 0.37 -4.90 -4.98
CA VAL A 126 -0.04 -4.63 -6.36
C VAL A 126 0.06 -5.95 -7.13
N VAL A 127 -0.97 -6.26 -7.90
CA VAL A 127 -0.96 -7.40 -8.81
C VAL A 127 -0.23 -6.98 -10.09
N ILE A 128 0.96 -7.51 -10.32
CA ILE A 128 1.78 -7.26 -11.51
C ILE A 128 1.72 -8.49 -12.41
N SER A 129 1.26 -8.31 -13.66
CA SER A 129 1.30 -9.37 -14.66
C SER A 129 2.51 -9.24 -15.58
N GLU A 130 2.83 -10.34 -16.28
CA GLU A 130 3.92 -10.37 -17.27
C GLU A 130 3.66 -9.45 -18.48
N LYS A 131 2.40 -9.09 -18.72
CA LYS A 131 1.99 -8.27 -19.86
C LYS A 131 1.68 -6.85 -19.39
N GLN A 132 1.84 -5.90 -20.31
CA GLN A 132 1.40 -4.54 -20.03
C GLN A 132 -0.13 -4.51 -19.90
N GLU A 133 -0.61 -4.05 -18.76
CA GLU A 133 -2.03 -3.89 -18.47
C GLU A 133 -2.38 -2.42 -18.33
N GLN A 134 -3.67 -2.12 -18.53
CA GLN A 134 -4.17 -0.76 -18.36
C GLN A 134 -4.19 -0.34 -16.89
N ASN A 135 -4.48 -1.28 -15.99
CA ASN A 135 -4.59 -1.07 -14.55
C ASN A 135 -3.87 -2.19 -13.82
N TYR A 136 -3.34 -1.88 -12.64
CA TYR A 136 -2.66 -2.83 -11.77
C TYR A 136 -3.36 -2.80 -10.41
N PRO A 137 -4.31 -3.72 -10.15
CA PRO A 137 -5.15 -3.66 -8.96
C PRO A 137 -4.35 -3.86 -7.69
N VAL A 138 -4.85 -3.28 -6.60
CA VAL A 138 -4.33 -3.51 -5.25
C VAL A 138 -5.20 -4.55 -4.58
N VAL A 139 -4.55 -5.54 -3.97
CA VAL A 139 -5.17 -6.59 -3.16
C VAL A 139 -4.71 -6.49 -1.71
N LEU A 140 -5.57 -6.87 -0.79
CA LEU A 140 -5.25 -7.17 0.59
C LEU A 140 -4.89 -8.65 0.72
N LEU A 141 -3.90 -8.92 1.53
CA LEU A 141 -3.44 -10.27 1.84
C LEU A 141 -3.63 -10.50 3.34
N PHE A 142 -4.43 -11.51 3.66
CA PHE A 142 -4.71 -11.95 5.02
C PHE A 142 -4.12 -13.35 5.23
N GLU A 143 -3.65 -13.65 6.43
CA GLU A 143 -3.08 -14.96 6.71
C GLU A 143 -4.13 -16.07 6.52
N GLY A 144 -3.83 -17.03 5.63
CA GLY A 144 -4.69 -18.18 5.39
C GLY A 144 -5.89 -17.93 4.47
N GLU A 145 -6.01 -16.72 3.90
CA GLU A 145 -7.08 -16.39 2.95
C GLU A 145 -6.53 -16.08 1.55
N ASP A 146 -7.41 -16.18 0.55
CA ASP A 146 -7.09 -15.76 -0.82
C ASP A 146 -6.92 -14.23 -0.90
N PRO A 147 -6.08 -13.73 -1.83
CA PRO A 147 -5.92 -12.31 -2.06
C PRO A 147 -7.25 -11.62 -2.37
N ALA A 148 -7.49 -10.57 -1.62
CA ALA A 148 -8.74 -9.84 -1.57
C ALA A 148 -8.64 -8.56 -2.41
N LEU A 149 -9.35 -8.47 -3.54
CA LEU A 149 -9.35 -7.24 -4.36
C LEU A 149 -9.80 -6.05 -3.51
N PHE A 150 -8.97 -5.02 -3.42
CA PHE A 150 -9.28 -3.83 -2.63
C PHE A 150 -9.73 -2.68 -3.52
N CYS A 151 -8.90 -2.28 -4.47
CA CYS A 151 -9.18 -1.15 -5.35
C CYS A 151 -8.42 -1.29 -6.68
N PRO A 152 -8.80 -0.54 -7.72
CA PRO A 152 -8.31 -0.80 -9.07
C PRO A 152 -6.87 -0.33 -9.34
N SER A 153 -6.27 0.47 -8.44
CA SER A 153 -4.89 0.99 -8.60
C SER A 153 -4.33 1.60 -7.31
N ILE A 154 -3.00 1.82 -7.27
CA ILE A 154 -2.34 2.57 -6.17
C ILE A 154 -2.90 4.00 -6.13
N THR A 155 -3.15 4.61 -7.29
CA THR A 155 -3.79 5.94 -7.37
C THR A 155 -5.11 5.96 -6.60
N SER A 156 -5.99 4.97 -6.80
CA SER A 156 -7.27 4.89 -6.09
C SER A 156 -7.05 4.71 -4.60
N MET A 157 -6.15 3.82 -4.19
CA MET A 157 -5.83 3.62 -2.77
C MET A 157 -5.36 4.90 -2.09
N MET A 158 -4.39 5.59 -2.68
CA MET A 158 -3.87 6.83 -2.11
C MET A 158 -4.92 7.94 -2.11
N SER A 159 -5.80 7.99 -3.11
CA SER A 159 -6.89 8.96 -3.16
C SER A 159 -7.92 8.74 -2.05
N ILE A 160 -8.23 7.47 -1.73
CA ILE A 160 -9.07 7.10 -0.58
C ILE A 160 -8.43 7.61 0.72
N CYS A 161 -7.13 7.33 0.93
CA CYS A 161 -6.42 7.79 2.12
C CYS A 161 -6.41 9.32 2.23
N ALA A 162 -6.11 10.03 1.15
CA ALA A 162 -6.07 11.49 1.12
C ALA A 162 -7.43 12.10 1.48
N GLU A 163 -8.52 11.62 0.85
CA GLU A 163 -9.87 12.10 1.13
C GLU A 163 -10.33 11.72 2.54
N ALA A 164 -9.88 10.58 3.07
CA ALA A 164 -10.18 10.17 4.42
C ALA A 164 -9.58 11.12 5.45
N TYR A 165 -8.33 11.57 5.28
CA TYR A 165 -7.75 12.61 6.13
C TYR A 165 -8.48 13.96 5.98
N GLU A 166 -8.73 14.40 4.75
CA GLU A 166 -9.35 15.71 4.48
C GLU A 166 -10.77 15.83 5.05
N THR A 167 -11.55 14.74 5.03
CA THR A 167 -12.95 14.75 5.48
C THR A 167 -13.11 14.39 6.97
N GLY A 168 -12.01 14.10 7.66
CA GLY A 168 -12.02 13.56 9.02
C GLY A 168 -12.70 12.19 9.08
N ALA A 169 -12.55 11.38 8.03
CA ALA A 169 -12.80 9.94 8.11
C ALA A 169 -11.64 9.24 8.82
N TYR A 170 -10.41 9.74 8.65
CA TYR A 170 -9.30 9.52 9.57
C TYR A 170 -9.13 10.75 10.44
N TYR A 171 -8.98 10.53 11.74
CA TYR A 171 -8.79 11.59 12.72
C TYR A 171 -7.88 11.11 13.84
N LEU A 172 -7.19 12.06 14.47
CA LEU A 172 -6.42 11.77 15.68
C LEU A 172 -7.37 11.66 16.86
N ASP A 173 -7.23 10.57 17.62
CA ASP A 173 -7.88 10.43 18.92
C ASP A 173 -6.95 10.97 20.01
N GLU A 174 -7.27 12.17 20.50
CA GLU A 174 -6.53 12.84 21.57
C GLU A 174 -6.61 12.07 22.91
N GLU A 175 -7.64 11.25 23.12
CA GLU A 175 -7.82 10.46 24.34
C GLU A 175 -6.97 9.18 24.31
N ASN A 176 -6.72 8.64 23.12
CA ASN A 176 -5.92 7.44 22.91
C ASN A 176 -4.54 7.76 22.30
N TYR A 177 -3.72 8.51 23.04
CA TYR A 177 -2.30 8.76 22.70
C TYR A 177 -2.03 9.34 21.29
N GLY A 178 -3.04 9.93 20.63
CA GLY A 178 -2.90 10.45 19.26
C GLY A 178 -2.85 9.37 18.19
N PHE A 179 -3.42 8.19 18.44
CA PHE A 179 -3.63 7.19 17.39
C PHE A 179 -4.62 7.69 16.35
N ILE A 180 -4.50 7.16 15.12
CA ILE A 180 -5.49 7.44 14.07
C ILE A 180 -6.65 6.49 14.22
N GLU A 181 -7.80 7.09 14.48
CA GLU A 181 -9.09 6.41 14.48
C GLU A 181 -9.84 6.64 13.17
N THR A 182 -10.82 5.78 12.94
CA THR A 182 -11.63 5.80 11.72
C THR A 182 -13.09 6.11 12.03
N ASN A 183 -13.69 7.02 11.26
CA ASN A 183 -15.15 7.20 11.22
C ASN A 183 -15.72 6.27 10.13
N PRO A 184 -16.36 5.15 10.49
CA PRO A 184 -16.76 4.13 9.53
C PRO A 184 -17.79 4.64 8.52
N ASP A 185 -18.72 5.50 8.93
CA ASP A 185 -19.75 6.04 8.04
C ASP A 185 -19.19 6.96 6.96
N LYS A 186 -18.19 7.78 7.32
CA LYS A 186 -17.48 8.63 6.35
C LYS A 186 -16.60 7.78 5.45
N LEU A 187 -15.83 6.85 6.01
CA LEU A 187 -14.94 5.99 5.24
C LEU A 187 -15.73 5.15 4.22
N LEU A 188 -16.86 4.57 4.63
CA LEU A 188 -17.75 3.80 3.74
C LEU A 188 -18.21 4.59 2.51
N LYS A 189 -18.50 5.89 2.66
CA LYS A 189 -18.88 6.77 1.54
C LYS A 189 -17.71 6.99 0.58
N ILE A 190 -16.50 7.14 1.12
CA ILE A 190 -15.27 7.32 0.34
C ILE A 190 -14.94 6.03 -0.43
N LEU A 191 -14.96 4.87 0.25
CA LEU A 191 -14.67 3.57 -0.38
C LEU A 191 -15.60 3.32 -1.58
N LYS A 192 -16.90 3.59 -1.43
CA LYS A 192 -17.88 3.48 -2.52
C LYS A 192 -17.57 4.41 -3.70
N LYS A 193 -17.09 5.63 -3.45
CA LYS A 193 -16.74 6.60 -4.49
C LYS A 193 -15.58 6.12 -5.38
N TYR A 194 -14.62 5.41 -4.82
CA TYR A 194 -13.43 4.91 -5.54
C TYR A 194 -13.57 3.47 -6.04
N ASN A 195 -14.76 2.89 -5.96
CA ASN A 195 -15.00 1.46 -6.26
C ASN A 195 -14.07 0.55 -5.46
N ALA A 196 -13.78 0.90 -4.21
CA ALA A 196 -13.08 0.01 -3.31
C ALA A 196 -14.04 -1.04 -2.77
N TYR A 197 -13.56 -2.28 -2.72
CA TYR A 197 -14.29 -3.40 -2.17
C TYR A 197 -14.14 -3.40 -0.66
N ILE A 198 -15.22 -3.77 0.00
CA ILE A 198 -15.34 -3.77 1.46
C ILE A 198 -15.59 -5.22 1.82
N TYR A 199 -14.71 -5.76 2.67
CA TYR A 199 -14.81 -7.10 3.24
C TYR A 199 -15.72 -7.09 4.46
#